data_AF-A0A6A8MEM5-F1
#
_entry.id   AF-A0A6A8MEM5-F1
#
_cell.length_a   1.000
_cell.length_b   1.000
_cell.length_c   1.000
_cell.angle_alpha   90.00
_cell.angle_beta   90.00
_cell.angle_gamma   90.00
#
_symmetry.space_group_name_H-M   'P 1'
#
loop_
_entity.id
_entity.type
_entity.pdbx_description
1 polymer ?
#
loop_
_entity_poly.entity_id
_entity_poly.type
_entity_poly.pdbx_seq_one_letter_code
_entity_poly.pdbx_strand_id
1 'polypeptide(L)'
;MAGKTGAPKVFNPAKVSTFAKKDSTGVSAGFTSNGFVAGPVLGGGDGTNGTDLTYDEERAMRDYVSPAAYELNDNLRNDYPLIEQQQVMVANLDKTLNELPFYTDEEPLNRSLTFRYPEDEDKFLEDAQRNGYIQEKSYASATQHGVYDPDDRVRIVIKKNHSARDLSNFTLPGENEVLFKRNTKLICIRRTENVYRGCRR
;
A
#
# COMPACT_ATOMS: atom_id res chain seq x y z
N MET A 1 35.41 -17.31 1.81
CA MET A 1 34.31 -16.77 0.97
C MET A 1 33.59 -15.72 1.79
N ALA A 2 33.72 -14.44 1.43
CA ALA A 2 33.10 -13.34 2.15
C ALA A 2 31.61 -13.29 1.78
N GLY A 3 30.74 -13.71 2.69
CA GLY A 3 29.30 -13.51 2.58
C GLY A 3 29.01 -12.02 2.67
N LYS A 4 28.49 -11.43 1.60
CA LYS A 4 27.95 -10.07 1.62
C LYS A 4 26.77 -10.07 2.59
N THR A 5 26.99 -9.54 3.79
CA THR A 5 25.92 -9.16 4.71
C THR A 5 25.13 -8.06 4.02
N GLY A 6 23.99 -8.43 3.42
CA GLY A 6 23.02 -7.47 2.92
C GLY A 6 22.66 -6.51 4.05
N ALA A 7 22.62 -5.22 3.75
CA ALA A 7 22.16 -4.22 4.70
C ALA A 7 20.81 -4.67 5.28
N PRO A 8 20.55 -4.43 6.58
CA PRO A 8 19.25 -4.73 7.16
C PRO A 8 18.18 -4.02 6.32
N LYS A 9 17.19 -4.78 5.84
CA LYS A 9 16.02 -4.21 5.19
C LYS A 9 15.47 -3.15 6.12
N VAL A 10 15.46 -1.89 5.69
CA VAL A 10 14.85 -0.81 6.45
C VAL A 10 13.37 -1.17 6.57
N PHE A 11 12.95 -1.52 7.79
CA PHE A 11 11.55 -1.74 8.10
C PHE A 11 10.80 -0.45 7.76
N ASN A 12 10.06 -0.46 6.66
CA ASN A 12 9.15 0.60 6.28
C ASN A 12 7.76 0.16 6.75
N PRO A 13 7.25 0.65 7.91
CA PRO A 13 5.94 0.24 8.40
C PRO A 13 4.79 0.51 7.40
N ALA A 14 4.99 1.24 6.29
CA ALA A 14 3.96 1.56 5.29
C ALA A 14 3.46 0.28 4.61
N LYS A 15 4.31 -0.75 4.69
CA LYS A 15 4.14 -2.10 4.20
C LYS A 15 3.39 -3.00 5.20
N VAL A 16 3.02 -2.47 6.36
CA VAL A 16 2.26 -3.12 7.42
C VAL A 16 0.99 -2.32 7.67
N SER A 17 -0.15 -2.80 7.17
CA SER A 17 -1.43 -2.15 7.47
C SER A 17 -1.74 -2.35 8.95
N THR A 18 -1.62 -1.31 9.77
CA THR A 18 -2.11 -1.33 11.14
C THR A 18 -3.61 -1.05 11.11
N PHE A 19 -4.41 -2.00 11.54
CA PHE A 19 -5.85 -1.81 11.74
C PHE A 19 -6.07 -1.34 13.18
N ALA A 20 -6.62 -0.14 13.33
CA ALA A 20 -7.11 0.41 14.58
C ALA A 20 -8.23 1.40 14.29
N LYS A 21 -9.33 1.34 15.05
CA LYS A 21 -10.27 2.47 15.11
C LYS A 21 -9.61 3.63 15.84
N LYS A 22 -9.67 4.85 15.30
CA LYS A 22 -9.46 6.07 16.08
C LYS A 22 -10.77 6.39 16.76
N ASP A 23 -10.74 6.57 18.07
CA ASP A 23 -11.89 7.09 18.80
C ASP A 23 -12.23 8.49 18.27
N SER A 24 -13.50 8.70 17.96
CA SER A 24 -14.04 9.94 17.44
C SER A 24 -14.13 11.00 18.54
N THR A 25 -13.02 11.61 18.91
CA THR A 25 -13.03 12.86 19.68
C THR A 25 -12.47 13.97 18.80
N GLY A 26 -13.40 14.68 18.14
CA GLY A 26 -13.10 15.78 17.26
C GLY A 26 -12.53 16.99 17.99
N VAL A 27 -11.63 17.69 17.31
CA VAL A 27 -11.44 19.13 17.45
C VAL A 27 -11.24 19.68 16.05
N SER A 28 -12.25 20.41 15.54
CA SER A 28 -12.10 21.23 14.35
C SER A 28 -11.39 22.52 14.74
N ALA A 29 -10.18 22.75 14.24
CA ALA A 29 -9.57 24.08 14.25
C ALA A 29 -9.62 24.62 12.81
N GLY A 30 -10.50 25.60 12.59
CA GLY A 30 -10.55 26.34 11.33
C GLY A 30 -9.27 27.15 11.14
N PHE A 31 -8.77 27.17 9.91
CA PHE A 31 -7.79 28.15 9.48
C PHE A 31 -8.21 28.71 8.11
N THR A 32 -8.17 30.04 8.04
CA THR A 32 -8.70 30.85 6.94
C THR A 32 -7.84 30.78 5.69
N SER A 33 -8.53 30.81 4.55
CA SER A 33 -8.01 30.90 3.19
C SER A 33 -6.95 32.00 3.02
N ASN A 34 -5.87 31.69 2.32
CA ASN A 34 -5.17 32.66 1.47
C ASN A 34 -4.78 31.96 0.16
N GLY A 35 -5.22 32.57 -0.94
CA GLY A 35 -5.18 31.98 -2.27
C GLY A 35 -3.79 31.74 -2.81
N PHE A 36 -3.65 30.62 -3.52
CA PHE A 36 -2.53 30.38 -4.42
C PHE A 36 -3.08 30.39 -5.85
N VAL A 37 -2.56 31.32 -6.64
CA VAL A 37 -2.93 31.51 -8.05
C VAL A 37 -2.09 30.53 -8.87
N ALA A 38 -2.74 29.59 -9.57
CA ALA A 38 -2.07 28.68 -10.48
C ALA A 38 -1.53 29.46 -11.69
N GLY A 39 -0.20 29.56 -11.80
CA GLY A 39 0.48 30.02 -13.01
C GLY A 39 0.56 28.90 -14.06
N PRO A 40 0.74 29.23 -15.35
CA PRO A 40 0.73 28.24 -16.43
C PRO A 40 2.01 27.40 -16.40
N VAL A 41 1.85 26.07 -16.44
CA VAL A 41 2.92 25.09 -16.54
C VAL A 41 3.45 25.09 -17.98
N LEU A 42 4.69 25.54 -18.16
CA LEU A 42 5.43 25.42 -19.42
C LEU A 42 6.11 24.05 -19.45
N GLY A 43 5.64 23.19 -20.35
CA GLY A 43 6.22 21.88 -20.61
C GLY A 43 7.51 21.98 -21.45
N GLY A 44 8.58 21.40 -20.94
CA GLY A 44 9.78 21.05 -21.72
C GLY A 44 10.00 19.54 -21.57
N GLY A 45 9.84 18.80 -22.67
CA GLY A 45 10.09 17.37 -22.72
C GLY A 45 11.44 17.06 -23.36
N ASP A 46 12.19 16.16 -22.75
CA ASP A 46 13.32 15.39 -23.31
C ASP A 46 13.08 13.93 -22.93
N GLY A 47 13.12 13.05 -23.93
CA GLY A 47 12.54 11.73 -23.89
C GLY A 47 13.47 10.63 -23.41
N THR A 48 12.89 9.59 -22.83
CA THR A 48 13.26 8.17 -23.03
C THR A 48 12.05 7.29 -22.68
N ASN A 49 11.89 6.16 -23.37
CA ASN A 49 10.74 5.24 -23.32
C ASN A 49 10.28 4.80 -21.90
N GLY A 50 9.46 5.61 -21.26
CA GLY A 50 8.69 5.35 -20.05
C GLY A 50 7.44 6.20 -20.10
N THR A 51 6.38 5.85 -19.38
CA THR A 51 5.20 6.71 -19.25
C THR A 51 5.65 8.10 -18.78
N ASP A 52 5.57 9.12 -19.63
CA ASP A 52 5.96 10.49 -19.28
C ASP A 52 4.96 11.04 -18.26
N LEU A 53 5.20 10.72 -16.99
CA LEU A 53 4.44 11.25 -15.88
C LEU A 53 4.72 12.75 -15.77
N THR A 54 3.66 13.51 -15.52
CA THR A 54 3.79 14.91 -15.11
C THR A 54 4.48 15.01 -13.75
N TYR A 55 5.01 16.20 -13.45
CA TYR A 55 5.63 16.47 -12.16
C TYR A 55 4.72 16.11 -10.96
N ASP A 56 3.43 16.41 -11.06
CA ASP A 56 2.46 16.15 -9.99
C ASP A 56 2.16 14.65 -9.81
N GLU A 57 2.20 13.87 -10.89
CA GLU A 57 2.06 12.42 -10.88
C GLU A 57 3.28 11.72 -10.31
N GLU A 58 4.48 12.15 -10.71
CA GLU A 58 5.74 11.64 -10.17
C GLU A 58 5.83 11.97 -8.68
N ARG A 59 5.48 13.19 -8.29
CA ARG A 59 5.42 13.62 -6.89
C ARG A 59 4.47 12.75 -6.08
N ALA A 60 3.26 12.48 -6.59
CA ALA A 60 2.30 11.65 -5.89
C ALA A 60 2.82 10.22 -5.64
N MET A 61 3.53 9.63 -6.60
CA MET A 61 4.21 8.33 -6.43
C MET A 61 5.32 8.39 -5.37
N ARG A 62 6.15 9.43 -5.40
CA ARG A 62 7.23 9.64 -4.41
C ARG A 62 6.66 9.84 -3.00
N ASP A 63 5.58 10.60 -2.88
CA ASP A 63 4.87 10.80 -1.62
C ASP A 63 4.29 9.47 -1.13
N TYR A 64 3.79 8.61 -2.02
CA TYR A 64 3.22 7.32 -1.65
C TYR A 64 4.26 6.30 -1.15
N VAL A 65 5.46 6.26 -1.73
CA VAL A 65 6.53 5.39 -1.20
C VAL A 65 7.18 5.95 0.07
N SER A 66 6.78 7.16 0.49
CA SER A 66 7.24 7.83 1.71
C SER A 66 6.30 7.56 2.90
N PRO A 67 6.65 8.04 4.11
CA PRO A 67 5.74 8.01 5.25
C PRO A 67 4.37 8.67 5.04
N ALA A 68 4.18 9.55 4.06
CA ALA A 68 2.88 10.17 3.83
C ALA A 68 1.76 9.14 3.54
N ALA A 69 2.10 7.97 2.99
CA ALA A 69 1.13 6.91 2.73
C ALA A 69 0.50 6.28 3.98
N TYR A 70 1.11 6.41 5.17
CA TYR A 70 0.54 5.90 6.42
C TYR A 70 -0.82 6.49 6.70
N GLU A 71 -0.84 7.82 6.76
CA GLU A 71 -2.02 8.58 7.13
C GLU A 71 -3.07 8.53 6.02
N LEU A 72 -2.63 8.62 4.76
CA LEU A 72 -3.53 8.48 3.62
C LEU A 72 -4.26 7.14 3.65
N ASN A 73 -3.52 6.03 3.76
CA ASN A 73 -4.13 4.71 3.73
C ASN A 73 -4.97 4.43 5.00
N ASP A 74 -4.58 4.94 6.17
CA ASP A 74 -5.40 4.87 7.40
C ASP A 74 -6.75 5.59 7.21
N ASN A 75 -6.72 6.80 6.67
CA ASN A 75 -7.94 7.57 6.40
C ASN A 75 -8.84 6.86 5.38
N LEU A 76 -8.26 6.33 4.29
CA LEU A 76 -9.00 5.56 3.29
C LEU A 76 -9.60 4.25 3.84
N ARG A 77 -8.88 3.54 4.72
CA ARG A 77 -9.38 2.28 5.31
C ARG A 77 -10.57 2.49 6.24
N ASN A 78 -10.52 3.58 7.00
CA ASN A 78 -11.50 3.87 8.04
C ASN A 78 -12.57 4.88 7.60
N ASP A 79 -12.59 5.26 6.31
CA ASP A 79 -13.50 6.27 5.77
C ASP A 79 -13.40 7.63 6.49
N TYR A 80 -12.21 7.99 6.98
CA TYR A 80 -11.98 9.31 7.57
C TYR A 80 -11.88 10.38 6.47
N PRO A 81 -12.27 11.64 6.75
CA PRO A 81 -12.12 12.74 5.82
C PRO A 81 -10.67 12.93 5.38
N LEU A 82 -10.45 13.10 4.08
CA LEU A 82 -9.16 13.45 3.52
C LEU A 82 -8.96 14.97 3.53
N ILE A 83 -7.78 15.43 3.94
CA ILE A 83 -7.38 16.84 3.76
C ILE A 83 -7.11 17.12 2.27
N GLU A 84 -7.11 18.40 1.87
CA GLU A 84 -6.93 18.81 0.47
C GLU A 84 -5.68 18.18 -0.19
N GLN A 85 -4.55 18.18 0.52
CA GLN A 85 -3.30 17.57 0.04
C GLN A 85 -3.45 16.06 -0.23
N GLN A 86 -4.18 15.34 0.62
CA GLN A 86 -4.46 13.92 0.43
C GLN A 86 -5.42 13.68 -0.73
N GLN A 87 -6.39 14.57 -0.94
CA GLN A 87 -7.31 14.48 -2.09
C GLN A 87 -6.55 14.65 -3.42
N VAL A 88 -5.65 15.64 -3.49
CA VAL A 88 -4.77 15.85 -4.65
C VAL A 88 -3.87 14.63 -4.86
N MET A 89 -3.27 14.11 -3.79
CA MET A 89 -2.44 12.90 -3.85
C MET A 89 -3.22 11.70 -4.37
N VAL A 90 -4.46 11.48 -3.92
CA VAL A 90 -5.32 10.40 -4.41
C VAL A 90 -5.65 10.56 -5.89
N ALA A 91 -6.02 11.77 -6.32
CA ALA A 91 -6.37 12.02 -7.73
C ALA A 91 -5.18 11.72 -8.66
N ASN A 92 -3.99 12.17 -8.29
CA ASN A 92 -2.77 11.92 -9.06
C ASN A 92 -2.36 10.45 -9.00
N LEU A 93 -2.39 9.81 -7.83
CA LEU A 93 -2.06 8.37 -7.71
C LEU A 93 -2.99 7.48 -8.53
N ASP A 94 -4.31 7.73 -8.48
CA ASP A 94 -5.28 6.98 -9.27
C ASP A 94 -4.98 7.10 -10.77
N LYS A 95 -4.64 8.32 -11.23
CA LYS A 95 -4.26 8.59 -12.61
C LYS A 95 -2.96 7.87 -12.97
N THR A 96 -1.89 8.07 -12.21
CA THR A 96 -0.59 7.42 -12.44
C THR A 96 -0.72 5.90 -12.48
N LEU A 97 -1.46 5.29 -11.55
CA LEU A 97 -1.68 3.85 -11.53
C LEU A 97 -2.55 3.35 -12.69
N ASN A 98 -3.25 4.20 -13.45
CA ASN A 98 -3.86 3.78 -14.72
C ASN A 98 -2.80 3.58 -15.80
N GLU A 99 -1.74 4.38 -15.77
CA GLU A 99 -0.72 4.46 -16.82
C GLU A 99 0.46 3.50 -16.56
N LEU A 100 0.79 3.21 -15.30
CA LEU A 100 1.89 2.32 -14.96
C LEU A 100 1.72 0.91 -15.57
N PRO A 101 2.84 0.27 -15.96
CA PRO A 101 2.82 -1.12 -16.45
C PRO A 101 2.25 -2.05 -15.38
N PHE A 102 1.56 -3.10 -15.84
CA PHE A 102 1.17 -4.19 -14.95
C PHE A 102 2.42 -4.96 -14.50
N TYR A 103 2.40 -5.44 -13.26
CA TYR A 103 3.30 -6.50 -12.85
C TYR A 103 2.90 -7.81 -13.52
N THR A 104 3.85 -8.49 -14.18
CA THR A 104 3.54 -9.61 -15.08
C THR A 104 4.01 -10.98 -14.59
N ASP A 105 4.80 -11.06 -13.52
CA ASP A 105 5.25 -12.37 -13.07
C ASP A 105 4.08 -13.20 -12.51
N GLU A 106 4.18 -14.51 -12.73
CA GLU A 106 3.18 -15.48 -12.29
C GLU A 106 3.38 -15.93 -10.84
N GLU A 107 4.47 -15.50 -10.20
CA GLU A 107 4.78 -15.87 -8.81
C GLU A 107 3.77 -15.25 -7.83
N PRO A 108 3.38 -15.97 -6.76
CA PRO A 108 2.47 -15.42 -5.76
C PRO A 108 3.04 -14.19 -5.06
N LEU A 109 2.20 -13.17 -4.92
CA LEU A 109 2.51 -12.00 -4.11
C LEU A 109 2.11 -12.23 -2.66
N ASN A 110 2.89 -11.70 -1.72
CA ASN A 110 2.60 -11.80 -0.29
C ASN A 110 2.34 -10.42 0.30
N ARG A 111 1.31 -10.31 1.14
CA ARG A 111 1.01 -9.11 1.91
C ARG A 111 0.86 -9.50 3.37
N SER A 112 1.78 -8.97 4.18
CA SER A 112 1.82 -9.13 5.64
C SER A 112 0.90 -8.09 6.29
N LEU A 113 0.03 -8.53 7.19
CA LEU A 113 -0.89 -7.64 7.92
C LEU A 113 -0.57 -7.68 9.42
N THR A 114 -0.70 -6.53 10.08
CA THR A 114 -0.55 -6.43 11.54
C THR A 114 -1.73 -5.69 12.14
N PHE A 115 -2.29 -6.24 13.19
CA PHE A 115 -3.43 -5.64 13.87
C PHE A 115 -2.98 -5.04 15.18
N ARG A 116 -3.51 -3.88 15.55
CA ARG A 116 -3.20 -3.28 16.85
C ARG A 116 -3.83 -4.10 17.98
N TYR A 117 -5.04 -4.60 17.73
CA TYR A 117 -5.83 -5.34 18.69
C TYR A 117 -6.21 -6.72 18.12
N PRO A 118 -6.14 -7.81 18.92
CA PRO A 118 -6.54 -9.14 18.49
C PRO A 118 -7.98 -9.20 17.94
N GLU A 119 -8.89 -8.40 18.50
CA GLU A 119 -10.29 -8.37 18.10
C GLU A 119 -10.48 -7.83 16.67
N ASP A 120 -9.60 -6.92 16.22
CA ASP A 120 -9.61 -6.42 14.85
C ASP A 120 -9.09 -7.48 13.86
N GLU A 121 -8.13 -8.31 14.28
CA GLU A 121 -7.63 -9.45 13.51
C GLU A 121 -8.73 -10.50 13.31
N ASP A 122 -9.37 -10.90 14.40
CA ASP A 122 -10.45 -11.89 14.38
C ASP A 122 -11.61 -11.41 13.50
N LYS A 123 -12.01 -10.15 13.67
CA LYS A 123 -13.04 -9.54 12.84
C LYS A 123 -12.66 -9.53 11.36
N PHE A 124 -11.43 -9.15 11.02
CA PHE A 124 -10.96 -9.14 9.64
C PHE A 124 -11.06 -10.53 9.00
N LEU A 125 -10.64 -11.57 9.73
CA LEU A 125 -10.69 -12.96 9.27
C LEU A 125 -12.14 -13.47 9.11
N GLU A 126 -13.02 -13.14 10.06
CA GLU A 126 -14.43 -13.48 9.99
C GLU A 126 -15.13 -12.79 8.81
N ASP A 127 -14.89 -11.51 8.61
CA ASP A 127 -15.48 -10.73 7.51
C ASP A 127 -14.99 -11.27 6.15
N ALA A 128 -13.69 -11.59 6.02
CA ALA A 128 -13.14 -12.19 4.81
C ALA A 128 -13.78 -13.55 4.50
N GLN A 129 -13.95 -14.40 5.51
CA GLN A 129 -14.59 -15.72 5.37
C GLN A 129 -16.07 -15.60 5.02
N ARG A 130 -16.80 -14.68 5.67
CA ARG A 130 -18.22 -14.45 5.45
C ARG A 130 -18.51 -13.88 4.07
N ASN A 131 -17.69 -12.93 3.61
CA ASN A 131 -17.89 -12.25 2.33
C ASN A 131 -17.33 -13.03 1.14
N GLY A 132 -16.36 -13.94 1.38
CA GLY A 132 -15.63 -14.65 0.32
C GLY A 132 -14.60 -13.78 -0.41
N TYR A 133 -14.34 -12.56 0.08
CA TYR A 133 -13.31 -11.66 -0.43
C TYR A 133 -12.85 -10.67 0.64
N ILE A 134 -11.66 -10.11 0.44
CA ILE A 134 -11.11 -8.99 1.21
C ILE A 134 -11.26 -7.72 0.37
N GLN A 135 -11.83 -6.68 0.97
CA GLN A 135 -11.92 -5.35 0.36
C GLN A 135 -10.78 -4.47 0.86
N GLU A 136 -9.82 -4.16 0.00
CA GLU A 136 -8.80 -3.15 0.27
C GLU A 136 -9.36 -1.78 -0.12
N LYS A 137 -9.88 -1.02 0.86
CA LYS A 137 -10.41 0.34 0.60
C LYS A 137 -9.31 1.34 0.27
N SER A 138 -8.13 1.17 0.87
CA SER A 138 -6.93 1.94 0.54
C SER A 138 -6.15 1.27 -0.59
N TYR A 139 -5.07 1.92 -1.03
CA TYR A 139 -4.07 1.25 -1.85
C TYR A 139 -3.44 0.08 -1.06
N ALA A 140 -3.13 -1.01 -1.77
CA ALA A 140 -2.61 -2.21 -1.14
C ALA A 140 -1.26 -2.59 -1.75
N SER A 141 -0.20 -2.40 -0.98
CA SER A 141 1.13 -2.88 -1.32
C SER A 141 1.27 -4.38 -1.08
N ALA A 142 1.94 -5.07 -2.00
CA ALA A 142 2.32 -6.47 -1.83
C ALA A 142 3.79 -6.67 -2.21
N THR A 143 4.37 -7.76 -1.73
CA THR A 143 5.76 -8.11 -1.94
C THR A 143 5.89 -9.25 -2.94
N GLN A 144 6.73 -9.04 -3.96
CA GLN A 144 7.18 -10.08 -4.88
C GLN A 144 8.37 -10.86 -4.30
N HIS A 145 8.55 -12.10 -4.74
CA HIS A 145 9.69 -12.95 -4.39
C HIS A 145 10.00 -13.05 -2.88
N GLY A 146 9.00 -13.42 -2.09
CA GLY A 146 9.17 -13.71 -0.68
C GLY A 146 8.14 -13.03 0.20
N VAL A 147 8.51 -12.86 1.46
CA VAL A 147 7.64 -12.37 2.53
C VAL A 147 8.25 -11.09 3.10
N TYR A 148 7.41 -10.09 3.31
CA TYR A 148 7.84 -8.83 3.91
C TYR A 148 8.19 -9.00 5.39
N ASP A 149 7.22 -9.47 6.18
CA ASP A 149 7.37 -9.75 7.60
C ASP A 149 7.19 -11.27 7.85
N PRO A 150 8.27 -12.02 8.14
CA PRO A 150 8.18 -13.46 8.38
C PRO A 150 7.37 -13.79 9.65
N ASP A 151 7.26 -12.85 10.58
CA ASP A 151 6.58 -12.99 11.88
C ASP A 151 5.14 -12.44 11.84
N ASP A 152 4.60 -12.16 10.64
CA ASP A 152 3.22 -11.71 10.48
C ASP A 152 2.22 -12.71 11.08
N ARG A 153 1.18 -12.15 11.73
CA ARG A 153 0.09 -12.96 12.28
C ARG A 153 -0.92 -13.36 11.22
N VAL A 154 -1.14 -12.48 10.24
CA VAL A 154 -2.01 -12.72 9.10
C VAL A 154 -1.26 -12.37 7.83
N ARG A 155 -1.32 -13.30 6.87
CA ARG A 155 -0.73 -13.14 5.54
C ARG A 155 -1.77 -13.38 4.47
N ILE A 156 -1.86 -12.45 3.52
CA ILE A 156 -2.57 -12.65 2.27
C ILE A 156 -1.57 -13.18 1.24
N VAL A 157 -1.87 -14.35 0.67
CA VAL A 157 -1.11 -14.94 -0.44
C VAL A 157 -1.93 -14.80 -1.72
N ILE A 158 -1.57 -13.86 -2.58
CA ILE A 158 -2.25 -13.57 -3.83
C ILE A 158 -1.69 -14.50 -4.90
N LYS A 159 -2.43 -15.57 -5.21
CA LYS A 159 -1.98 -16.63 -6.13
C LYS A 159 -1.92 -16.22 -7.59
N LYS A 160 -2.82 -15.35 -8.00
CA LYS A 160 -2.89 -14.78 -9.36
C LYS A 160 -3.25 -13.31 -9.23
N ASN A 161 -2.56 -12.47 -9.99
CA ASN A 161 -2.81 -11.04 -10.03
C ASN A 161 -2.93 -10.61 -11.50
N HIS A 162 -3.82 -9.66 -11.78
CA HIS A 162 -4.02 -9.11 -13.13
C HIS A 162 -4.07 -7.57 -13.12
N SER A 163 -3.88 -6.95 -11.95
CA SER A 163 -4.10 -5.52 -11.73
C SER A 163 -3.05 -4.87 -10.84
N ALA A 164 -2.05 -5.63 -10.38
CA ALA A 164 -0.92 -5.05 -9.67
C ALA A 164 -0.10 -4.19 -10.63
N ARG A 165 0.40 -3.06 -10.14
CA ARG A 165 1.31 -2.18 -10.88
C ARG A 165 2.73 -2.40 -10.40
N ASP A 166 3.65 -2.40 -11.35
CA ASP A 166 5.07 -2.44 -11.06
C ASP A 166 5.53 -1.06 -10.56
N LEU A 167 6.19 -1.05 -9.40
CA LEU A 167 6.72 0.13 -8.73
C LEU A 167 8.24 0.22 -8.79
N SER A 168 8.91 -0.68 -9.53
CA SER A 168 10.37 -0.80 -9.60
C SER A 168 11.11 0.52 -9.90
N ASN A 169 10.49 1.45 -10.64
CA ASN A 169 11.06 2.76 -10.96
C ASN A 169 10.93 3.81 -9.83
N PHE A 170 10.12 3.55 -8.81
CA PHE A 170 9.81 4.50 -7.73
C PHE A 170 10.36 4.05 -6.37
N THR A 171 10.61 2.76 -6.19
CA THR A 171 11.13 2.20 -4.94
C THR A 171 12.65 2.01 -5.00
N LEU A 172 13.30 1.83 -3.84
CA LEU A 172 14.74 1.59 -3.82
C LEU A 172 15.07 0.22 -4.44
N PRO A 173 16.24 0.04 -5.09
CA PRO A 173 16.64 -1.26 -5.62
C PRO A 173 16.59 -2.37 -4.55
N GLY A 174 15.90 -3.47 -4.86
CA GLY A 174 15.67 -4.59 -3.95
C GLY A 174 14.41 -4.46 -3.08
N GLU A 175 13.71 -3.33 -3.16
CA GLU A 175 12.33 -3.24 -2.67
C GLU A 175 11.41 -3.91 -3.68
N ASN A 176 11.13 -5.18 -3.41
CA ASN A 176 10.27 -6.05 -4.18
C ASN A 176 8.78 -5.66 -4.03
N GLU A 177 8.40 -4.41 -4.30
CA GLU A 177 7.05 -3.92 -4.05
C GLU A 177 6.24 -3.81 -5.35
N VAL A 178 4.96 -4.17 -5.25
CA VAL A 178 3.95 -3.92 -6.27
C VAL A 178 2.72 -3.32 -5.61
N LEU A 179 1.93 -2.54 -6.37
CA LEU A 179 0.80 -1.80 -5.82
C LEU A 179 -0.52 -2.13 -6.50
N PHE A 180 -1.53 -2.40 -5.68
CA PHE A 180 -2.91 -2.46 -6.11
C PHE A 180 -3.62 -1.14 -5.85
N LYS A 181 -4.49 -0.74 -6.79
CA LYS A 181 -5.34 0.44 -6.63
C LYS A 181 -6.27 0.32 -5.44
N ARG A 182 -6.69 1.47 -4.91
CA ARG A 182 -7.75 1.53 -3.90
C ARG A 182 -9.03 0.87 -4.39
N ASN A 183 -9.81 0.36 -3.46
CA ASN A 183 -11.03 -0.42 -3.69
C ASN A 183 -10.81 -1.77 -4.42
N THR A 184 -9.58 -2.29 -4.45
CA THR A 184 -9.31 -3.64 -4.99
C THR A 184 -9.99 -4.70 -4.13
N LYS A 185 -10.59 -5.71 -4.79
CA LYS A 185 -11.14 -6.90 -4.15
C LYS A 185 -10.23 -8.09 -4.38
N LEU A 186 -9.87 -8.79 -3.32
CA LEU A 186 -9.11 -10.03 -3.37
C LEU A 186 -10.05 -11.19 -3.02
N ILE A 187 -10.32 -12.06 -4.00
CA ILE A 187 -11.22 -13.20 -3.79
C ILE A 187 -10.55 -14.24 -2.89
N CYS A 188 -11.22 -14.62 -1.82
CA CYS A 188 -10.74 -15.60 -0.85
C CYS A 188 -11.05 -17.01 -1.36
N ILE A 189 -10.01 -17.73 -1.80
CA ILE A 189 -10.15 -19.12 -2.28
C ILE A 189 -10.01 -20.12 -1.13
N ARG A 190 -9.11 -19.83 -0.18
CA ARG A 190 -8.81 -20.73 0.95
C ARG A 190 -8.22 -19.95 2.13
N ARG A 191 -8.62 -20.31 3.35
CA ARG A 191 -7.95 -19.94 4.60
C ARG A 191 -7.14 -21.14 5.11
N THR A 192 -5.93 -20.88 5.60
CA THR A 192 -5.06 -21.89 6.22
C THR A 192 -4.52 -21.34 7.52
N GLU A 193 -4.53 -22.17 8.57
CA GLU A 193 -3.98 -21.80 9.88
C GLU A 193 -2.68 -22.58 10.12
N ASN A 194 -1.59 -21.85 10.31
CA ASN A 194 -0.31 -22.44 10.69
C ASN A 194 -0.18 -22.38 12.20
N VAL A 195 -0.52 -23.47 12.89
CA VAL A 195 -0.23 -23.59 14.32
C VAL A 195 1.23 -24.01 14.45
N TYR A 196 2.12 -23.06 14.76
CA TYR A 196 3.47 -23.38 15.20
C TYR A 196 3.41 -24.02 16.59
N ARG A 197 3.17 -25.34 16.64
CA ARG A 197 3.32 -26.11 17.86
C ARG A 197 4.81 -26.24 18.16
N GLY A 198 5.35 -25.31 18.95
CA GLY A 198 6.71 -25.42 19.47
C GLY A 198 6.87 -26.73 20.25
N CYS A 199 7.83 -27.57 19.83
CA CYS A 199 8.28 -28.68 20.66
C CYS A 199 8.82 -28.12 21.97
N ARG A 200 8.20 -28.48 23.10
CA ARG A 200 8.80 -28.29 24.43
C ARG A 200 9.89 -29.36 24.60
N ARG A 201 11.07 -28.96 25.08
CA ARG A 201 11.97 -29.88 25.80
C ARG A 201 11.52 -29.97 27.24
#